data_AF-A0A448XKA4-F1
#
_entry.id   AF-A0A448XKA4-F1
#
_cell.length_a   1.000
_cell.length_b   1.000
_cell.length_c   1.000
_cell.angle_alpha   90.00
_cell.angle_beta   90.00
_cell.angle_gamma   90.00
#
_symmetry.space_group_name_H-M   'P 1'
#
loop_
_entity.id
_entity.type
_entity.pdbx_description
1 polymer ?
#
loop_
_entity_poly.entity_id
_entity_poly.type
_entity_poly.pdbx_seq_one_letter_code
_entity_poly.pdbx_strand_id
1 'polypeptide(L)' 'MIKGVDIQNFGSSWANGLAFCALIHHFYPDSFDFSTLDPKDRRGNFTLAFEKAELFFDSIYLLNCAQNEHQSK' A
#
# COMPACT_ATOMS: atom_id res chain seq x y z
N MET A 1 1.22 -3.20 -15.13
CA MET A 1 -0.01 -3.90 -14.67
C MET A 1 0.44 -5.00 -13.72
N ILE A 2 0.06 -4.90 -12.45
CA ILE A 2 0.41 -5.90 -11.43
C ILE A 2 -0.27 -7.23 -11.83
N LYS A 3 0.53 -8.24 -12.15
CA LYS A 3 0.02 -9.55 -12.55
C LYS A 3 -0.45 -10.31 -11.30
N GLY A 4 -1.65 -10.90 -11.35
CA GLY A 4 -2.17 -11.76 -10.28
C GLY A 4 -3.25 -11.15 -9.39
N VAL A 5 -3.66 -9.90 -9.64
CA VAL A 5 -4.81 -9.27 -8.94
C VAL A 5 -5.87 -8.91 -9.97
N ASP A 6 -7.04 -9.53 -9.84
CA ASP A 6 -8.23 -9.23 -10.62
C ASP A 6 -9.35 -8.73 -9.69
N ILE A 7 -9.68 -7.44 -9.80
CA ILE A 7 -10.67 -6.78 -8.93
C ILE A 7 -11.99 -6.70 -9.68
N GLN A 8 -12.92 -7.56 -9.30
CA GLN A 8 -14.25 -7.68 -9.89
C GLN A 8 -15.35 -7.10 -9.00
N ASN A 9 -15.07 -6.90 -7.70
CA ASN A 9 -16.03 -6.40 -6.72
C ASN A 9 -15.30 -5.79 -5.50
N PHE A 10 -16.08 -5.22 -4.57
CA PHE A 10 -15.58 -4.64 -3.30
C PHE A 10 -15.61 -5.62 -2.11
N GLY A 11 -15.75 -6.92 -2.38
CA GLY A 11 -15.82 -7.96 -1.35
C GLY A 11 -14.73 -9.01 -1.54
N SER A 12 -15.04 -10.09 -2.25
CA SER A 12 -14.17 -11.26 -2.41
C SER A 12 -12.84 -10.94 -3.10
N SER A 13 -12.80 -10.01 -4.04
CA SER A 13 -11.54 -9.58 -4.69
C SER A 13 -10.55 -8.93 -3.72
N TRP A 14 -11.02 -8.46 -2.57
CA TRP A 14 -10.20 -7.81 -1.54
C TRP A 14 -9.93 -8.72 -0.34
N ALA A 15 -10.63 -9.85 -0.26
CA ALA A 15 -10.69 -10.67 0.95
C ALA A 15 -9.36 -11.33 1.33
N ASN A 16 -8.43 -11.48 0.39
CA ASN A 16 -7.11 -12.08 0.62
C ASN A 16 -5.98 -11.05 0.84
N GLY A 17 -6.28 -9.75 0.83
CA GLY A 17 -5.32 -8.68 1.06
C GLY A 17 -4.49 -8.24 -0.15
N LEU A 18 -4.43 -9.01 -1.23
CA LEU A 18 -3.57 -8.67 -2.39
C LEU A 18 -4.00 -7.40 -3.12
N ALA A 19 -5.31 -7.11 -3.16
CA ALA A 19 -5.81 -5.86 -3.73
C ALA A 19 -5.30 -4.62 -2.97
N PHE A 20 -5.18 -4.72 -1.63
CA PHE A 20 -4.59 -3.64 -0.83
C PHE A 20 -3.08 -3.52 -1.06
N CYS A 21 -2.35 -4.64 -1.06
CA CYS A 21 -0.93 -4.65 -1.41
C CYS A 21 -0.70 -4.03 -2.80
N ALA A 22 -1.58 -4.29 -3.77
CA ALA A 22 -1.44 -3.78 -5.13
C ALA A 22 -1.63 -2.27 -5.19
N LEU A 23 -2.56 -1.71 -4.40
CA LEU A 23 -2.72 -0.27 -4.27
C LEU A 23 -1.47 0.39 -3.68
N ILE A 24 -0.93 -0.16 -2.58
CA ILE A 24 0.28 0.40 -1.96
C ILE A 24 1.47 0.34 -2.90
N HIS A 25 1.68 -0.80 -3.58
CA HIS A 25 2.75 -0.94 -4.56
C HIS A 25 2.56 -0.04 -5.80
N HIS A 26 1.34 0.40 -6.11
CA HIS A 26 1.11 1.36 -7.19
C HIS A 26 1.63 2.76 -6.82
N PHE A 27 1.38 3.22 -5.60
CA PHE A 27 1.80 4.55 -5.13
C PHE A 27 3.23 4.56 -4.56
N TYR A 28 3.68 3.42 -4.03
CA TYR A 28 4.98 3.25 -3.41
C TYR A 28 5.60 1.90 -3.81
N PRO A 29 6.07 1.77 -5.07
CA PRO A 29 6.53 0.49 -5.63
C PRO A 29 7.76 -0.08 -4.92
N ASP A 30 8.60 0.78 -4.33
CA ASP A 30 9.83 0.35 -3.65
C ASP A 30 9.61 -0.13 -2.21
N SER A 31 8.34 -0.19 -1.75
CA SER A 31 8.00 -0.49 -0.36
C SER A 31 8.17 -1.96 0.03
N PHE A 32 7.96 -2.88 -0.92
CA PHE A 32 8.12 -4.33 -0.80
C PHE A 32 8.01 -5.00 -2.18
N ASP A 33 8.50 -6.24 -2.30
CA ASP A 33 8.34 -7.03 -3.54
C ASP A 33 6.94 -7.65 -3.61
N PHE A 34 6.10 -7.14 -4.51
CA PHE A 34 4.74 -7.66 -4.70
C PHE A 34 4.75 -9.11 -5.26
N SER A 35 5.77 -9.48 -6.04
CA SER A 35 5.80 -10.78 -6.73
C SER A 35 5.96 -11.97 -5.79
N THR A 36 6.38 -11.73 -4.55
CA THR A 36 6.57 -12.76 -3.53
C THR A 36 5.33 -13.05 -2.70
N LEU A 37 4.23 -12.31 -2.89
CA LEU A 37 3.03 -12.46 -2.06
C LEU A 37 2.19 -13.69 -2.46
N ASP A 38 1.71 -14.42 -1.47
CA ASP A 38 0.83 -15.58 -1.65
C ASP A 38 -0.63 -15.19 -1.33
N PRO A 39 -1.60 -15.38 -2.26
CA PRO A 39 -3.03 -15.20 -1.98
C PRO A 39 -3.55 -15.99 -0.77
N LYS A 40 -2.89 -17.07 -0.37
CA LYS A 40 -3.27 -17.90 0.78
C LYS A 40 -2.86 -17.29 2.11
N ASP A 41 -1.83 -16.45 2.14
CA ASP A 41 -1.41 -15.75 3.35
C ASP A 41 -2.21 -14.46 3.56
N ARG A 42 -3.52 -14.63 3.78
CA ARG A 42 -4.44 -13.52 3.99
C ARG A 42 -3.96 -12.57 5.10
N ARG A 43 -3.55 -13.13 6.24
CA ARG A 43 -3.18 -12.34 7.41
C ARG A 43 -1.90 -11.54 7.14
N GLY A 44 -0.86 -12.19 6.57
CA GLY A 44 0.38 -11.53 6.20
C GLY A 44 0.14 -10.41 5.18
N ASN A 45 -0.67 -10.64 4.16
CA ASN A 45 -0.99 -9.62 3.15
C ASN A 45 -1.68 -8.39 3.77
N PHE A 46 -2.65 -8.58 4.66
CA PHE A 46 -3.29 -7.45 5.34
C PHE A 46 -2.32 -6.69 6.24
N THR A 47 -1.55 -7.41 7.07
CA THR A 47 -0.56 -6.79 7.95
C THR A 47 0.44 -5.96 7.15
N LEU A 48 1.04 -6.55 6.12
CA LEU A 48 1.99 -5.85 5.25
C LEU A 48 1.36 -4.62 4.59
N ALA A 49 0.16 -4.75 4.03
CA ALA A 49 -0.51 -3.64 3.36
C ALA A 49 -0.73 -2.45 4.29
N PHE A 50 -1.22 -2.68 5.51
CA PHE A 50 -1.50 -1.61 6.47
C PHE A 50 -0.21 -0.99 7.05
N GLU A 51 0.79 -1.80 7.42
CA GLU A 51 2.08 -1.29 7.90
C GLU A 51 2.74 -0.39 6.85
N LYS A 52 2.72 -0.79 5.58
CA LYS A 52 3.33 0.00 4.50
C LYS A 52 2.50 1.24 4.15
N ALA A 53 1.18 1.16 4.29
CA ALA A 53 0.31 2.32 4.16
C ALA A 53 0.65 3.38 5.22
N GLU A 54 0.76 2.99 6.49
CA GLU A 54 1.11 3.90 7.58
C GLU A 54 2.45 4.60 7.32
N LEU A 55 3.49 3.86 6.95
CA LEU A 55 4.80 4.44 6.61
C LEU A 55 4.73 5.42 5.43
N PHE A 56 3.91 5.12 4.41
CA PHE A 56 3.72 6.01 3.28
C PHE A 56 3.00 7.30 3.69
N PHE A 57 1.95 7.19 4.51
CA PHE A 57 1.23 8.35 5.03
C PHE A 57 2.10 9.21 5.94
N ASP A 58 2.89 8.60 6.82
CA ASP A 58 3.84 9.32 7.69
C ASP A 58 4.89 10.05 6.85
N SER A 59 5.41 9.41 5.80
CA SER A 59 6.35 10.06 4.88
C SER A 59 5.72 11.26 4.17
N ILE A 60 4.47 11.16 3.70
CA ILE A 60 3.75 12.28 3.09
C ILE A 60 3.51 13.39 4.10
N TYR A 61 3.08 13.05 5.32
CA TYR A 61 2.81 14.01 6.37
C TYR A 61 4.07 14.80 6.75
N LEU A 62 5.20 14.11 6.95
CA LEU A 62 6.48 14.75 7.24
C LEU A 62 6.95 15.67 6.09
N LEU A 63 6.78 15.24 4.83
CA LEU A 63 7.09 16.09 3.67
C LEU A 63 6.21 17.34 3.63
N ASN A 64 4.91 17.19 3.89
CA ASN A 64 3.98 18.32 3.94
C ASN A 64 4.33 19.29 5.07
N CYS A 65 4.67 18.79 6.26
CA CYS A 65 5.13 19.62 7.37
C CYS A 65 6.39 20.42 7.00
N ALA A 66 7.40 19.77 6.43
CA ALA A 66 8.63 20.42 5.99
C ALA A 66 8.39 21.48 4.90
N GLN A 67 7.44 21.25 3.99
CA GLN A 67 7.08 22.23 2.96
C GLN A 67 6.32 23.45 3.52
N ASN A 68 5.50 23.24 4.56
CA ASN A 68 4.72 24.32 5.19
C ASN A 68 5.57 25.25 6.07
N GLU A 69 6.68 24.77 6.65
CA GLU A 69 7.60 25.61 7.45
C GLU A 69 8.28 26.72 6.61
N HIS A 70 8.44 26.51 5.30
CA HIS A 70 9.02 27.49 4.39
C HIS A 70 8.04 28.55 3.89
N GLN A 71 6.73 28.41 4.12
CA GLN A 71 5.70 29.39 3.73
C GLN A 71 5.31 30.37 4.85
N SER A 72 5.84 30.22 6.07
CA SER A 72 5.63 31.17 7.17
C SER A 72 6.63 32.35 7.20
N LYS A 73 7.18 32.76 6.05
CA LYS A 73 7.92 34.02 5.91
C LYS A 73 7.40 34.86 4.76
#